data_AF-A0A971GRI3-F1
#
_entry.id   AF-A0A971GRI3-F1
#
_cell.length_a   1.000
_cell.length_b   1.000
_cell.length_c   1.000
_cell.angle_alpha   90.00
_cell.angle_beta   90.00
_cell.angle_gamma   90.00
#
_symmetry.space_group_name_H-M   'P 1'
#
loop_
_entity.id
_entity.type
_entity.pdbx_description
1 polymer ?
#
loop_
_entity_poly.entity_id
_entity_poly.type
_entity_poly.pdbx_seq_one_letter_code
_entity_poly.pdbx_strand_id
1 'polypeptide(L)'
;MNRFLKNRLPVILFVILLCIALVGCGGAATEESPEDQEEDPSASEEEVSAEELLAKGMSVEGFSYDYVLTMPNGEKITHKMWVKGGNMRSEMDNPAGGEPILSIMNKDEGFMYVYHPEVNYAVQMPLDQADMDTTSPQDYISESDADSMLFTKRETFDGKECLVYETDYEGGKGKMWIWEEAGMPLRIETTSGSDTIVVEFLNFTVGNVDDAMFQLPPGAEIMDMGV
;
A
#
# COMPACT_ATOMS: atom_id res chain seq x y z
N MET A 1 -1.60 -15.97 -19.49
CA MET A 1 -1.29 -15.90 -20.95
C MET A 1 -2.56 -16.18 -21.75
N ASN A 2 -3.33 -15.13 -22.08
CA ASN A 2 -4.71 -15.26 -22.53
C ASN A 2 -4.84 -15.23 -24.07
N ARG A 3 -5.38 -16.34 -24.62
CA ARG A 3 -5.69 -16.63 -26.02
C ARG A 3 -6.80 -15.76 -26.64
N PHE A 4 -7.25 -14.71 -25.96
CA PHE A 4 -8.43 -13.92 -26.36
C PHE A 4 -8.13 -12.77 -27.33
N LEU A 5 -6.88 -12.33 -27.48
CA LEU A 5 -6.53 -11.20 -28.36
C LEU A 5 -6.43 -11.55 -29.86
N LYS A 6 -6.42 -12.84 -30.25
CA LYS A 6 -6.00 -13.23 -31.60
C LYS A 6 -7.05 -13.01 -32.71
N ASN A 7 -8.31 -12.72 -32.37
CA ASN A 7 -9.41 -12.73 -33.35
C ASN A 7 -10.12 -11.39 -33.60
N ARG A 8 -9.67 -10.26 -33.04
CA ARG A 8 -10.29 -8.94 -33.29
C ARG A 8 -9.42 -7.94 -34.05
N LEU A 9 -8.20 -8.35 -34.42
CA LEU A 9 -7.26 -7.55 -35.18
C LEU A 9 -7.72 -7.16 -36.62
N PRO A 10 -8.55 -7.92 -37.36
CA PRO A 10 -8.87 -7.53 -38.74
C PRO A 10 -10.01 -6.51 -38.87
N VAL A 11 -10.75 -6.19 -37.80
CA VAL A 11 -11.93 -5.30 -37.89
C VAL A 11 -11.55 -3.82 -37.69
N ILE A 12 -10.45 -3.54 -37.01
CA ILE A 12 -10.03 -2.16 -36.66
C ILE A 12 -9.28 -1.48 -37.82
N LEU A 13 -8.67 -2.26 -38.72
CA LEU A 13 -7.88 -1.73 -39.83
C LEU A 13 -8.73 -1.13 -40.97
N PHE A 14 -10.05 -1.38 -41.00
CA PHE A 14 -10.95 -0.92 -42.08
C PHE A 14 -11.60 0.44 -41.81
N VAL A 15 -11.49 0.99 -40.59
CA VAL A 15 -12.17 2.23 -40.18
C VAL A 15 -11.25 3.46 -40.28
N ILE A 16 -9.93 3.28 -40.25
CA ILE A 16 -8.95 4.39 -40.23
C ILE A 16 -8.67 4.94 -41.65
N LEU A 17 -9.01 4.22 -42.71
CA LEU A 17 -8.68 4.60 -44.09
C LEU A 17 -9.67 5.56 -44.78
N LEU A 18 -10.66 6.12 -44.07
CA LEU A 18 -11.77 6.88 -44.66
C LEU A 18 -11.84 8.37 -44.28
N CYS A 19 -10.86 8.91 -43.54
CA CYS A 19 -10.93 10.29 -43.01
C CYS A 19 -9.87 11.27 -43.55
N ILE A 20 -9.07 10.94 -44.57
CA ILE A 20 -8.09 11.89 -45.13
C ILE A 20 -8.51 12.30 -46.53
N ALA A 21 -9.51 13.16 -46.60
CA ALA A 21 -9.67 14.10 -47.71
C ALA A 21 -10.41 15.34 -47.19
N LEU A 22 -9.86 16.51 -47.52
CA LEU A 22 -10.41 17.87 -47.35
C LEU A 22 -10.02 18.62 -46.07
N VAL A 23 -8.86 19.29 -46.09
CA VAL A 23 -8.60 20.73 -45.76
C VAL A 23 -7.16 20.98 -46.27
N GLY A 24 -6.77 21.96 -47.09
CA GLY A 24 -7.31 23.28 -47.43
C GLY A 24 -6.21 24.33 -47.17
N CYS A 25 -5.39 24.62 -48.18
CA CYS A 25 -4.29 25.59 -48.14
C CYS A 25 -4.82 27.04 -48.27
N GLY A 26 -4.34 27.97 -47.44
CA GLY A 26 -4.61 29.40 -47.56
C GLY A 26 -3.85 30.20 -46.50
N GLY A 27 -2.99 31.14 -46.93
CA GLY A 27 -1.99 31.79 -46.07
C GLY A 27 -2.19 33.29 -45.81
N ALA A 28 -1.06 33.89 -45.39
CA ALA A 28 -0.71 35.31 -45.22
C ALA A 28 -0.76 35.91 -43.79
N ALA A 29 0.47 36.00 -43.22
CA ALA A 29 1.13 37.10 -42.51
C ALA A 29 0.36 38.04 -41.55
N THR A 30 0.84 38.09 -40.31
CA THR A 30 1.01 39.33 -39.52
C THR A 30 2.28 39.19 -38.65
N GLU A 31 3.14 40.22 -38.69
CA GLU A 31 4.33 40.42 -37.86
C GLU A 31 3.95 40.74 -36.40
N GLU A 32 4.64 40.15 -35.41
CA GLU A 32 5.00 40.82 -34.14
C GLU A 32 6.32 40.21 -33.60
N SER A 33 7.13 41.07 -32.98
CA SER A 33 8.43 40.87 -32.35
C SER A 33 8.45 41.79 -31.12
N PRO A 34 9.30 41.64 -30.07
CA PRO A 34 10.23 40.56 -29.70
C PRO A 34 9.99 39.98 -28.27
N GLU A 35 10.64 38.84 -28.02
CA GLU A 35 11.27 38.42 -26.75
C GLU A 35 10.63 38.82 -25.41
N ASP A 36 9.90 37.88 -24.81
CA ASP A 36 9.98 37.61 -23.37
C ASP A 36 10.41 36.14 -23.21
N GLN A 37 11.70 35.94 -22.94
CA GLN A 37 12.19 34.70 -22.37
C GLN A 37 11.73 34.66 -20.91
N GLU A 38 10.56 34.07 -20.67
CA GLU A 38 10.31 33.42 -19.40
C GLU A 38 11.23 32.20 -19.36
N GLU A 39 12.34 32.32 -18.63
CA GLU A 39 13.08 31.19 -18.13
C GLU A 39 12.11 30.35 -17.29
N ASP A 40 11.53 29.33 -17.92
CA ASP A 40 10.93 28.20 -17.24
C ASP A 40 12.04 27.56 -16.40
N PRO A 41 11.99 27.63 -15.06
CA PRO A 41 12.78 26.72 -14.26
C PRO A 41 12.04 25.40 -14.34
N SER A 42 12.17 24.72 -15.49
CA SER A 42 12.04 23.29 -15.58
C SER A 42 13.20 22.74 -14.75
N ALA A 43 13.02 22.79 -13.42
CA ALA A 43 13.53 21.78 -12.56
C ALA A 43 13.08 20.49 -13.21
N SER A 44 14.05 19.80 -13.80
CA SER A 44 13.94 18.38 -14.06
C SER A 44 13.57 17.75 -12.71
N GLU A 45 12.26 17.60 -12.46
CA GLU A 45 11.78 16.66 -11.48
C GLU A 45 12.39 15.34 -11.92
N GLU A 46 13.41 14.89 -11.18
CA GLU A 46 13.92 13.53 -11.35
C GLU A 46 12.70 12.63 -11.33
N GLU A 47 12.43 11.94 -12.45
CA GLU A 47 11.38 10.93 -12.51
C GLU A 47 11.74 9.87 -11.46
N VAL A 48 11.16 9.98 -10.26
CA VAL A 48 11.39 8.99 -9.21
C VAL A 48 10.65 7.74 -9.62
N SER A 49 11.43 6.72 -10.00
CA SER A 49 10.90 5.44 -10.45
C SER A 49 10.08 4.78 -9.34
N ALA A 50 8.79 4.52 -9.61
CA ALA A 50 7.94 3.77 -8.71
C ALA A 50 8.51 2.37 -8.41
N GLU A 51 9.10 1.71 -9.43
CA GLU A 51 9.74 0.41 -9.28
C GLU A 51 10.87 0.43 -8.25
N GLU A 52 11.73 1.46 -8.29
CA GLU A 52 12.85 1.60 -7.35
C GLU A 52 12.36 1.84 -5.91
N LEU A 53 11.32 2.65 -5.74
CA LEU A 53 10.71 2.89 -4.43
C LEU A 53 10.07 1.61 -3.86
N LEU A 54 9.29 0.91 -4.67
CA LEU A 54 8.65 -0.34 -4.24
C LEU A 54 9.69 -1.41 -3.89
N ALA A 55 10.74 -1.57 -4.71
CA ALA A 55 11.84 -2.49 -4.41
C ALA A 55 12.56 -2.15 -3.09
N LYS A 56 12.71 -0.86 -2.79
CA LYS A 56 13.28 -0.36 -1.54
C LYS A 56 12.41 -0.74 -0.34
N GLY A 57 11.09 -0.56 -0.43
CA GLY A 57 10.14 -0.96 0.62
C GLY A 57 10.13 -2.48 0.86
N MET A 58 10.19 -3.28 -0.20
CA MET A 58 10.31 -4.75 -0.09
C MET A 58 11.61 -5.22 0.56
N SER A 59 12.66 -4.39 0.54
CA SER A 59 13.95 -4.71 1.16
C SER A 59 13.99 -4.41 2.67
N VAL A 60 12.92 -3.84 3.23
CA VAL A 60 12.83 -3.57 4.67
C VAL A 60 12.59 -4.89 5.43
N GLU A 61 13.52 -5.27 6.31
CA GLU A 61 13.44 -6.55 7.03
C GLU A 61 12.51 -6.54 8.24
N GLY A 62 12.29 -5.38 8.85
CA GLY A 62 11.41 -5.23 10.01
C GLY A 62 10.99 -3.79 10.23
N PHE A 63 9.79 -3.61 10.78
CA PHE A 63 9.15 -2.31 10.97
C PHE A 63 8.00 -2.40 11.96
N SER A 64 7.56 -1.23 12.46
CA SER A 64 6.39 -1.09 13.31
C SER A 64 5.57 0.13 12.94
N TYR A 65 4.25 0.07 13.16
CA TYR A 65 3.32 1.13 12.82
C TYR A 65 2.02 1.02 13.61
N ASP A 66 1.28 2.13 13.68
CA ASP A 66 -0.11 2.17 14.10
C ASP A 66 -0.98 2.07 12.84
N TYR A 67 -1.74 0.98 12.71
CA TYR A 67 -2.65 0.74 11.60
C TYR A 67 -3.99 1.44 11.86
N VAL A 68 -4.48 2.17 10.86
CA VAL A 68 -5.81 2.79 10.89
C VAL A 68 -6.53 2.50 9.58
N LEU A 69 -7.56 1.66 9.64
CA LEU A 69 -8.48 1.43 8.53
C LEU A 69 -9.75 2.24 8.76
N THR A 70 -10.05 3.14 7.82
CA THR A 70 -11.31 3.91 7.79
C THR A 70 -12.22 3.35 6.71
N MET A 71 -13.37 2.84 7.12
CA MET A 71 -14.41 2.29 6.26
C MET A 71 -15.27 3.40 5.63
N PRO A 72 -16.04 3.12 4.55
CA PRO A 72 -16.84 4.15 3.87
C PRO A 72 -17.92 4.79 4.76
N ASN A 73 -18.38 4.07 5.79
CA ASN A 73 -19.31 4.57 6.81
C ASN A 73 -18.65 5.50 7.86
N GLY A 74 -17.33 5.72 7.77
CA GLY A 74 -16.52 6.50 8.71
C GLY A 74 -16.06 5.75 9.96
N GLU A 75 -16.40 4.47 10.09
CA GLU A 75 -15.92 3.61 11.17
C GLU A 75 -14.41 3.38 11.03
N LYS A 76 -13.72 3.32 12.17
CA LYS A 76 -12.27 3.13 12.21
C LYS A 76 -11.91 1.87 12.97
N ILE A 77 -11.01 1.10 12.38
CA ILE A 77 -10.34 -0.02 13.04
C ILE A 77 -8.89 0.39 13.27
N THR A 78 -8.44 0.30 14.52
CA THR A 78 -7.09 0.70 14.92
C THR A 78 -6.40 -0.41 15.69
N HIS A 79 -5.15 -0.68 15.35
CA HIS A 79 -4.30 -1.60 16.10
C HIS A 79 -2.82 -1.28 15.86
N LYS A 80 -1.93 -1.69 16.75
CA LYS A 80 -0.47 -1.51 16.57
C LYS A 80 0.13 -2.77 15.98
N MET A 81 1.12 -2.61 15.11
CA MET A 81 1.76 -3.71 14.38
C MET A 81 3.26 -3.69 14.53
N TRP A 82 3.85 -4.87 14.65
CA TRP A 82 5.28 -5.13 14.50
C TRP A 82 5.47 -6.28 13.55
N VAL A 83 6.35 -6.13 12.57
CA VAL A 83 6.61 -7.11 11.53
C VAL A 83 8.11 -7.29 11.40
N LYS A 84 8.58 -8.54 11.31
CA LYS A 84 9.98 -8.87 11.03
C LYS A 84 10.13 -10.30 10.54
N GLY A 85 10.81 -10.50 9.42
CA GLY A 85 11.15 -11.85 8.94
C GLY A 85 9.94 -12.76 8.66
N GLY A 86 8.75 -12.20 8.44
CA GLY A 86 7.49 -12.94 8.31
C GLY A 86 6.80 -13.27 9.63
N ASN A 87 7.38 -12.92 10.77
CA ASN A 87 6.68 -12.88 12.05
C ASN A 87 5.92 -11.55 12.19
N MET A 88 4.80 -11.60 12.90
CA MET A 88 3.92 -10.45 13.10
C MET A 88 3.38 -10.45 14.52
N ARG A 89 3.28 -9.26 15.11
CA ARG A 89 2.54 -9.03 16.36
C ARG A 89 1.54 -7.91 16.13
N SER A 90 0.32 -8.09 16.60
CA SER A 90 -0.67 -7.02 16.68
C SER A 90 -1.13 -6.80 18.12
N GLU A 91 -1.36 -5.53 18.46
CA GLU A 91 -1.99 -5.11 19.71
C GLU A 91 -3.35 -4.51 19.41
N MET A 92 -4.40 -5.16 19.92
CA MET A 92 -5.78 -4.75 19.75
C MET A 92 -6.38 -4.34 21.09
N ASP A 93 -7.24 -3.32 21.07
CA ASP A 93 -7.98 -2.91 22.25
C ASP A 93 -8.82 -4.07 22.78
N ASN A 94 -8.78 -4.28 24.09
CA ASN A 94 -9.59 -5.30 24.74
C ASN A 94 -11.04 -4.80 24.89
N PRO A 95 -12.05 -5.46 24.28
CA PRO A 95 -13.44 -5.05 24.41
C PRO A 95 -13.98 -5.10 25.84
N ALA A 96 -13.37 -5.91 26.72
CA ALA A 96 -13.69 -5.97 28.14
C ALA A 96 -13.03 -4.84 28.98
N GLY A 97 -12.21 -4.00 28.34
CA GLY A 97 -11.30 -3.06 29.00
C GLY A 97 -10.04 -3.75 29.51
N GLY A 98 -9.04 -2.97 29.92
CA GLY A 98 -7.80 -3.49 30.51
C GLY A 98 -6.61 -3.50 29.56
N GLU A 99 -5.69 -4.47 29.75
CA GLU A 99 -4.52 -4.62 28.87
C GLU A 99 -4.93 -5.09 27.46
N PRO A 100 -4.26 -4.61 26.39
CA PRO A 100 -4.58 -4.99 25.02
C PRO A 100 -4.39 -6.49 24.81
N ILE A 101 -5.22 -7.07 23.93
CA ILE A 101 -5.06 -8.44 23.49
C ILE A 101 -3.92 -8.48 22.48
N LEU A 102 -3.02 -9.44 22.64
CA LEU A 102 -1.89 -9.62 21.73
C LEU A 102 -2.21 -10.75 20.75
N SER A 103 -2.10 -10.47 19.46
CA SER A 103 -1.97 -11.53 18.45
C SER A 103 -0.51 -11.66 18.05
N ILE A 104 0.02 -12.87 18.06
CA ILE A 104 1.43 -13.15 17.75
C ILE A 104 1.47 -14.27 16.73
N MET A 105 1.86 -13.94 15.50
CA MET A 105 2.20 -14.90 14.45
C MET A 105 3.69 -15.22 14.51
N ASN A 106 3.98 -16.50 14.71
CA ASN A 106 5.32 -17.04 14.63
C ASN A 106 5.40 -18.02 13.45
N LYS A 107 5.99 -17.55 12.36
CA LYS A 107 6.14 -18.29 11.11
C LYS A 107 7.07 -19.48 11.24
N ASP A 108 8.13 -19.35 12.04
CA ASP A 108 9.12 -20.42 12.25
C ASP A 108 8.50 -21.60 13.02
N GLU A 109 7.62 -21.31 13.97
CA GLU A 109 6.87 -22.32 14.73
C GLU A 109 5.63 -22.83 13.99
N GLY A 110 5.13 -22.09 13.00
CA GLY A 110 3.94 -22.44 12.24
C GLY A 110 2.64 -22.20 13.01
N PHE A 111 2.68 -21.35 14.03
CA PHE A 111 1.55 -21.07 14.92
C PHE A 111 1.26 -19.57 15.05
N MET A 112 0.02 -19.32 15.42
CA MET A 112 -0.46 -18.04 15.89
C MET A 112 -0.97 -18.19 17.31
N TYR A 113 -0.71 -17.16 18.12
CA TYR A 113 -1.14 -17.07 19.50
C TYR A 113 -2.04 -15.85 19.68
N VAL A 114 -3.20 -16.05 20.28
CA VAL A 114 -4.01 -14.96 20.83
C VAL A 114 -3.82 -14.97 22.34
N TYR A 115 -3.06 -14.01 22.84
CA TYR A 115 -2.66 -13.92 24.24
C TYR A 115 -3.42 -12.81 24.96
N HIS A 116 -3.93 -13.16 26.14
CA HIS A 116 -4.63 -12.30 27.08
C HIS A 116 -3.71 -12.00 28.27
N PRO A 117 -3.06 -10.83 28.32
CA PRO A 117 -2.08 -10.50 29.37
C PRO A 117 -2.64 -10.59 30.79
N GLU A 118 -3.88 -10.14 31.00
CA GLU A 118 -4.49 -10.04 32.33
C GLU A 118 -4.60 -11.38 33.07
N VAL A 119 -4.80 -12.46 32.31
CA VAL A 119 -4.94 -13.82 32.84
C VAL A 119 -3.75 -14.71 32.46
N ASN A 120 -2.74 -14.13 31.80
CA ASN A 120 -1.54 -14.83 31.33
C ASN A 120 -1.87 -16.13 30.56
N TYR A 121 -2.81 -16.03 29.62
CA TYR A 121 -3.37 -17.16 28.90
C TYR A 121 -3.31 -16.92 27.39
N ALA A 122 -2.90 -17.93 26.62
CA ALA A 122 -2.83 -17.90 25.18
C ALA A 122 -3.67 -19.02 24.56
N VAL A 123 -4.37 -18.70 23.48
CA VAL A 123 -4.93 -19.69 22.55
C VAL A 123 -3.97 -19.86 21.40
N GLN A 124 -3.51 -21.09 21.15
CA GLN A 124 -2.64 -21.44 20.04
C GLN A 124 -3.45 -22.03 18.88
N MET A 125 -3.17 -21.57 17.66
CA MET A 125 -3.80 -22.04 16.43
C MET A 125 -2.76 -22.24 15.32
N PRO A 126 -2.86 -23.31 14.51
CA PRO A 126 -2.06 -23.46 13.30
C PRO A 126 -2.28 -22.30 12.32
N LEU A 127 -1.22 -21.84 11.65
CA LEU A 127 -1.32 -20.71 10.71
C LEU A 127 -2.26 -20.96 9.52
N ASP A 128 -2.40 -22.21 9.09
CA ASP A 128 -3.32 -22.58 8.00
C ASP A 128 -4.80 -22.57 8.41
N GLN A 129 -5.09 -22.48 9.71
CA GLN A 129 -6.42 -22.40 10.29
C GLN A 129 -6.76 -21.00 10.82
N ALA A 130 -5.77 -20.11 10.88
CA ALA A 130 -5.94 -18.75 11.33
C ALA A 130 -6.62 -17.89 10.26
N ASP A 131 -7.86 -17.46 10.52
CA ASP A 131 -8.56 -16.46 9.70
C ASP A 131 -8.29 -15.07 10.28
N MET A 132 -7.07 -14.56 10.08
CA MET A 132 -6.68 -13.22 10.51
C MET A 132 -6.09 -12.42 9.36
N ASP A 133 -6.46 -11.14 9.31
CA ASP A 133 -5.87 -10.20 8.38
C ASP A 133 -4.40 -9.96 8.76
N THR A 134 -3.51 -10.34 7.84
CA THR A 134 -2.06 -10.20 7.98
C THR A 134 -1.50 -9.19 7.00
N THR A 135 -2.38 -8.38 6.40
CA THR A 135 -1.99 -7.38 5.41
C THR A 135 -1.05 -6.36 6.03
N SER A 136 0.14 -6.28 5.47
CA SER A 136 1.19 -5.34 5.81
C SER A 136 1.39 -4.33 4.67
N PRO A 137 2.08 -3.20 4.92
CA PRO A 137 2.50 -2.29 3.85
C PRO A 137 3.24 -2.98 2.70
N GLN A 138 3.99 -4.06 2.96
CA GLN A 138 4.72 -4.80 1.92
C GLN A 138 3.79 -5.65 1.04
N ASP A 139 2.65 -6.10 1.56
CA ASP A 139 1.66 -6.82 0.75
C ASP A 139 1.07 -5.87 -0.30
N TYR A 140 0.75 -4.63 0.08
CA TYR A 140 0.33 -3.60 -0.88
C TYR A 140 1.38 -3.29 -1.94
N ILE A 141 2.67 -3.31 -1.58
CA ILE A 141 3.75 -3.19 -2.57
C ILE A 141 3.73 -4.38 -3.54
N SER A 142 3.63 -5.60 -3.01
CA SER A 142 3.67 -6.83 -3.82
C SER A 142 2.49 -6.96 -4.79
N GLU A 143 1.35 -6.36 -4.45
CA GLU A 143 0.14 -6.32 -5.27
C GLU A 143 0.13 -5.15 -6.26
N SER A 144 1.04 -4.18 -6.11
CA SER A 144 1.12 -2.99 -6.97
C SER A 144 1.84 -3.29 -8.28
N ASP A 145 1.32 -2.73 -9.37
CA ASP A 145 1.98 -2.71 -10.67
C ASP A 145 2.63 -1.35 -10.89
N ALA A 146 3.96 -1.28 -10.76
CA ALA A 146 4.73 -0.04 -10.86
C ALA A 146 4.49 0.71 -12.17
N ASP A 147 4.26 -0.01 -13.29
CA ASP A 147 4.02 0.58 -14.61
C ASP A 147 2.67 1.32 -14.68
N SER A 148 1.75 0.99 -13.77
CA SER A 148 0.41 1.60 -13.67
C SER A 148 0.36 2.79 -12.70
N MET A 149 1.45 3.07 -11.99
CA MET A 149 1.52 4.11 -10.97
C MET A 149 1.94 5.44 -11.60
N LEU A 150 1.04 6.41 -11.58
CA LEU A 150 1.29 7.76 -12.10
C LEU A 150 1.69 8.67 -10.94
N PHE A 151 2.91 9.18 -10.96
CA PHE A 151 3.35 10.21 -10.02
C PHE A 151 2.47 11.46 -10.15
N THR A 152 2.04 12.00 -9.00
CA THR A 152 1.17 13.18 -8.96
C THR A 152 1.79 14.37 -8.26
N LYS A 153 2.43 14.16 -7.10
CA LYS A 153 3.04 15.23 -6.29
C LYS A 153 3.92 14.65 -5.18
N ARG A 154 4.74 15.51 -4.57
CA ARG A 154 5.37 15.29 -3.27
C ARG A 154 4.53 15.93 -2.17
N GLU A 155 4.37 15.25 -1.04
CA GLU A 155 3.59 15.70 0.11
C GLU A 155 4.15 15.11 1.42
N THR A 156 4.20 15.92 2.47
CA THR A 156 4.56 15.44 3.81
C THR A 156 3.37 14.73 4.45
N PHE A 157 3.53 13.47 4.85
CA PHE A 157 2.54 12.69 5.60
C PHE A 157 3.18 12.10 6.86
N ASP A 158 2.53 12.26 8.01
CA ASP A 158 3.05 11.81 9.32
C ASP A 158 4.51 12.25 9.61
N GLY A 159 4.83 13.48 9.19
CA GLY A 159 6.17 14.07 9.30
C GLY A 159 7.23 13.47 8.38
N LYS A 160 6.84 12.66 7.39
CA LYS A 160 7.72 12.02 6.41
C LYS A 160 7.42 12.52 4.99
N GLU A 161 8.47 12.80 4.22
CA GLU A 161 8.32 13.18 2.80
C GLU A 161 7.85 11.98 1.98
N CYS A 162 6.70 12.12 1.34
CA CYS A 162 6.08 11.07 0.53
C CYS A 162 5.91 11.51 -0.91
N LEU A 163 6.05 10.54 -1.81
CA LEU A 163 5.70 10.66 -3.21
C LEU A 163 4.31 10.03 -3.39
N VAL A 164 3.41 10.78 -4.01
CA VAL A 164 2.01 10.39 -4.17
C VAL A 164 1.79 9.86 -5.57
N TYR A 165 1.34 8.62 -5.66
CA TYR A 165 1.03 7.94 -6.91
C TYR A 165 -0.48 7.67 -7.02
N GLU A 166 -1.03 7.80 -8.21
CA GLU A 166 -2.38 7.38 -8.55
C GLU A 166 -2.36 6.17 -9.48
N THR A 167 -3.30 5.26 -9.29
CA THR A 167 -3.48 4.06 -10.13
C THR A 167 -4.95 3.88 -10.44
N ASP A 168 -5.30 3.59 -11.69
CA ASP A 168 -6.67 3.24 -12.07
C ASP A 168 -6.82 1.71 -12.10
N TYR A 169 -7.94 1.18 -11.61
CA TYR A 169 -8.28 -0.24 -11.70
C TYR A 169 -9.74 -0.42 -12.15
N GLU A 170 -10.13 -1.66 -12.46
CA GLU A 170 -11.50 -1.95 -12.91
C GLU A 170 -12.52 -1.59 -11.82
N GLY A 171 -13.23 -0.47 -12.03
CA GLY A 171 -14.29 0.00 -11.13
C GLY A 171 -13.87 1.08 -10.13
N GLY A 172 -12.63 1.55 -10.13
CA GLY A 172 -12.20 2.57 -9.16
C GLY A 172 -10.82 3.18 -9.39
N LYS A 173 -10.39 3.97 -8.41
CA LYS A 173 -9.10 4.65 -8.36
C LYS A 173 -8.40 4.38 -7.04
N GLY A 174 -7.09 4.18 -7.12
CA GLY A 174 -6.20 4.05 -5.99
C GLY A 174 -5.29 5.27 -5.88
N LYS A 175 -4.95 5.65 -4.66
CA LYS A 175 -3.87 6.61 -4.37
C LYS A 175 -2.99 6.07 -3.27
N MET A 176 -1.69 6.19 -3.45
CA MET A 176 -0.69 5.67 -2.51
C MET A 176 0.35 6.75 -2.20
N TRP A 177 0.59 6.98 -0.90
CA TRP A 177 1.66 7.83 -0.41
C TRP A 177 2.82 6.94 -0.02
N ILE A 178 3.91 7.00 -0.78
CA ILE A 178 5.10 6.19 -0.54
C ILE A 178 6.17 7.07 0.10
N TRP A 179 6.65 6.67 1.28
CA TRP A 179 7.75 7.36 1.98
C TRP A 179 9.03 7.29 1.14
N GLU A 180 9.54 8.45 0.71
CA GLU A 180 10.70 8.55 -0.20
C GLU A 180 11.97 7.91 0.39
N GLU A 181 12.18 8.04 1.70
CA GLU A 181 13.38 7.51 2.36
C GLU A 181 13.35 5.99 2.55
N ALA A 182 12.18 5.34 2.64
CA ALA A 182 12.09 3.91 2.93
C ALA A 182 11.42 3.07 1.82
N GLY A 183 10.71 3.71 0.88
CA GLY A 183 9.91 2.99 -0.11
C GLY A 183 8.63 2.35 0.45
N MET A 184 8.22 2.71 1.67
CA MET A 184 7.07 2.10 2.36
C MET A 184 5.81 2.94 2.16
N PRO A 185 4.66 2.34 1.83
CA PRO A 185 3.40 3.08 1.79
C PRO A 185 3.02 3.50 3.22
N LEU A 186 2.64 4.75 3.40
CA LEU A 186 2.15 5.30 4.67
C LEU A 186 0.65 5.58 4.65
N ARG A 187 0.08 5.75 3.45
CA ARG A 187 -1.35 5.94 3.25
C ARG A 187 -1.77 5.33 1.93
N ILE A 188 -2.94 4.71 1.92
CA ILE A 188 -3.58 4.14 0.74
C ILE A 188 -5.04 4.57 0.76
N GLU A 189 -5.52 5.10 -0.36
CA GLU A 189 -6.92 5.39 -0.58
C GLU A 189 -7.43 4.58 -1.76
N THR A 190 -8.55 3.91 -1.58
CA THR A 190 -9.20 3.10 -2.61
C THR A 190 -10.63 3.58 -2.75
N THR A 191 -10.97 4.14 -3.91
CA THR A 191 -12.30 4.70 -4.19
C THR A 191 -12.99 3.89 -5.28
N SER A 192 -14.18 3.37 -4.98
CA SER A 192 -15.05 2.66 -5.91
C SER A 192 -16.45 3.30 -5.88
N GLY A 193 -16.81 4.02 -6.95
CA GLY A 193 -18.06 4.79 -6.99
C GLY A 193 -18.07 5.92 -5.94
N SER A 194 -19.01 5.86 -4.99
CA SER A 194 -19.09 6.80 -3.85
C SER A 194 -18.31 6.34 -2.62
N ASP A 195 -17.86 5.10 -2.60
CA ASP A 195 -17.29 4.48 -1.41
C ASP A 195 -15.78 4.65 -1.44
N THR A 196 -15.21 5.10 -0.33
CA THR A 196 -13.76 5.25 -0.16
C THR A 196 -13.32 4.54 1.11
N ILE A 197 -12.30 3.70 0.96
CA ILE A 197 -11.58 3.06 2.06
C ILE A 197 -10.23 3.75 2.17
N VAL A 198 -9.83 4.08 3.39
CA VAL A 198 -8.52 4.69 3.67
C VAL A 198 -7.77 3.82 4.65
N VAL A 199 -6.54 3.46 4.29
CA VAL A 199 -5.60 2.75 5.17
C VAL A 199 -4.45 3.70 5.47
N GLU A 200 -4.16 3.91 6.74
CA GLU A 200 -3.04 4.75 7.20
C GLU A 200 -2.11 3.91 8.09
N PHE A 201 -0.81 4.03 7.84
CA PHE A 201 0.26 3.44 8.63
C PHE A 201 1.01 4.56 9.36
N LEU A 202 0.49 4.93 10.52
CA LEU A 202 0.97 6.05 11.32
C LEU A 202 2.13 5.64 12.24
N ASN A 203 2.89 6.62 12.73
CA ASN A 203 4.05 6.40 13.61
C ASN A 203 5.06 5.38 13.04
N PHE A 204 5.18 5.34 11.71
CA PHE A 204 5.93 4.31 11.01
C PHE A 204 7.43 4.37 11.36
N THR A 205 7.99 3.23 11.75
CA THR A 205 9.40 3.08 12.12
C THR A 205 9.99 1.87 11.41
N VAL A 206 11.11 2.06 10.71
CA VAL A 206 11.87 0.99 10.05
C VAL A 206 12.98 0.49 11.00
N GLY A 207 13.18 -0.83 11.02
CA GLY A 207 14.21 -1.51 11.78
C GLY A 207 13.79 -1.88 13.21
N ASN A 208 14.80 -2.24 14.01
CA ASN A 208 14.78 -2.47 15.46
C ASN A 208 13.51 -3.12 16.08
N VAL A 209 12.97 -4.16 15.45
CA VAL A 209 11.98 -5.03 16.08
C VAL A 209 12.72 -6.21 16.76
N ASP A 210 12.56 -6.33 18.07
CA ASP A 210 13.14 -7.41 18.88
C ASP A 210 12.42 -8.74 18.60
N ASP A 211 13.16 -9.83 18.46
CA ASP A 211 12.59 -11.16 18.23
C ASP A 211 11.73 -11.61 19.42
N ALA A 212 12.01 -11.11 20.63
CA ALA A 212 11.20 -11.35 21.83
C ALA A 212 9.77 -10.83 21.71
N MET A 213 9.49 -9.89 20.79
CA MET A 213 8.12 -9.41 20.55
C MET A 213 7.20 -10.49 19.97
N PHE A 214 7.79 -11.50 19.31
CA PHE A 214 7.07 -12.60 18.65
C PHE A 214 7.04 -13.87 19.49
N GLN A 215 7.33 -13.76 20.78
CA GLN A 215 7.36 -14.84 21.74
C GLN A 215 6.32 -14.59 22.83
N LEU A 216 5.70 -15.66 23.34
CA LEU A 216 4.83 -15.56 24.50
C LEU A 216 5.65 -15.24 25.75
N PRO A 217 5.09 -14.47 26.71
CA PRO A 217 5.78 -14.21 27.97
C PRO A 217 5.97 -15.51 28.77
N PRO A 218 7.04 -15.60 29.59
CA PRO A 218 7.33 -16.80 30.37
C PRO A 218 6.17 -17.20 31.29
N GLY A 219 5.78 -18.47 31.23
CA GLY A 219 4.73 -19.02 32.08
C GLY A 219 3.30 -18.79 31.59
N ALA A 220 3.11 -18.28 30.37
CA ALA A 220 1.80 -18.24 29.74
C ALA A 220 1.17 -19.64 29.67
N GLU A 221 -0.07 -19.77 30.11
CA GLU A 221 -0.85 -20.99 29.94
C GLU A 221 -1.35 -21.08 28.50
N ILE A 222 -1.06 -22.18 27.81
CA ILE A 222 -1.42 -22.35 26.39
C ILE A 222 -2.56 -23.37 26.28
N MET A 223 -3.65 -22.96 25.65
CA MET A 223 -4.67 -23.87 25.15
C MET A 223 -4.44 -24.11 23.66
N ASP A 224 -4.15 -25.37 23.33
CA ASP A 224 -4.02 -25.80 21.94
C ASP A 224 -5.41 -26.07 21.34
N MET A 225 -5.72 -25.34 20.26
CA MET A 225 -6.94 -25.54 19.47
C MET A 225 -6.69 -26.39 18.21
N GLY A 226 -5.44 -26.84 17.98
CA GLY A 226 -5.08 -27.76 16.93
C GLY A 226 -5.57 -29.19 17.22
N VAL A 227 -6.32 -29.76 16.27
CA VAL A 227 -6.65 -31.20 16.21
C VAL A 227 -5.55 -32.00 15.53
#